data_AF-A0A7Z7I0S4-F1
#
_entry.id   AF-A0A7Z7I0S4-F1
#
_cell.length_a   1.000
_cell.length_b   1.000
_cell.length_c   1.000
_cell.angle_alpha   90.00
_cell.angle_beta   90.00
_cell.angle_gamma   90.00
#
_symmetry.space_group_name_H-M   'P 1'
#
loop_
_entity.id
_entity.type
_entity.pdbx_description
1 polymer ?
#
loop_
_entity_poly.entity_id
_entity_poly.type
_entity_poly.pdbx_seq_one_letter_code
_entity_poly.pdbx_strand_id
1 'polypeptide(L)' 'MTKAAYTYAHITEKVEKEISSLMTEARGEATLEEKSRKQHYATGVYLAWRAIAAFDYEPDDAERLKAMLSTGG' A
#
# COMPACT_ATOMS: atom_id res chain seq x y z
N MET A 1 -16.20 -16.29 18.43
CA MET A 1 -15.81 -15.82 17.08
C MET A 1 -14.29 -15.78 17.01
N THR A 2 -13.66 -16.72 16.32
CA THR A 2 -12.22 -16.71 16.08
C THR A 2 -11.94 -15.58 15.09
N LYS A 3 -11.23 -14.52 15.51
CA LYS A 3 -10.73 -13.51 14.56
C LYS A 3 -9.87 -14.23 13.52
N ALA A 4 -10.14 -14.02 12.23
CA ALA A 4 -9.26 -14.54 11.19
C ALA A 4 -7.85 -14.00 11.42
N ALA A 5 -6.90 -14.89 11.71
CA ALA A 5 -5.50 -14.54 11.73
C ALA A 5 -5.05 -14.38 10.28
N TYR A 6 -4.81 -13.14 9.85
CA TYR A 6 -4.26 -12.88 8.53
C TYR A 6 -2.79 -13.29 8.53
N THR A 7 -2.39 -14.11 7.55
CA THR A 7 -0.98 -14.44 7.33
C THR A 7 -0.25 -13.25 6.71
N TYR A 8 1.07 -13.19 6.87
CA TYR A 8 1.91 -12.18 6.21
C TYR A 8 1.58 -12.04 4.71
N ALA A 9 1.59 -13.16 3.98
CA ALA A 9 1.27 -13.19 2.55
C ALA A 9 -0.11 -12.58 2.23
N HIS A 10 -1.14 -12.87 3.05
CA HIS A 10 -2.48 -12.33 2.84
C HIS A 10 -2.53 -10.81 3.08
N ILE A 11 -1.80 -10.31 4.08
CA ILE A 11 -1.73 -8.88 4.36
C ILE A 11 -0.97 -8.17 3.24
N THR A 12 0.16 -8.73 2.80
CA THR A 12 0.96 -8.19 1.69
C THR A 12 0.15 -8.12 0.39
N GLU A 13 -0.59 -9.18 0.03
CA GLU A 13 -1.45 -9.18 -1.17
C GLU A 13 -2.55 -8.10 -1.10
N LYS A 14 -3.17 -7.92 0.07
CA LYS A 14 -4.19 -6.87 0.25
C LYS A 14 -3.59 -5.48 0.09
N VAL A 15 -2.42 -5.25 0.68
CA VAL A 15 -1.71 -3.98 0.63
C VAL A 15 -1.28 -3.65 -0.79
N GLU A 16 -0.80 -4.62 -1.55
CA GLU A 16 -0.47 -4.46 -2.96
C GLU A 16 -1.68 -4.01 -3.78
N LYS A 17 -2.82 -4.69 -3.63
CA LYS A 17 -4.06 -4.34 -4.36
C LYS A 17 -4.53 -2.93 -4.00
N GLU A 18 -4.49 -2.58 -2.72
CA GLU A 18 -4.91 -1.28 -2.22
C GLU A 18 -4.01 -0.15 -2.76
N ILE A 19 -2.69 -0.29 -2.63
CA ILE A 19 -1.72 0.69 -3.16
C ILE A 19 -1.89 0.84 -4.68
N SER A 20 -2.05 -0.28 -5.41
CA SER A 20 -2.26 -0.24 -6.86
C SER A 20 -3.53 0.51 -7.25
N SER A 21 -4.64 0.27 -6.55
CA SER A 21 -5.92 0.97 -6.78
C SER A 21 -5.76 2.47 -6.54
N LEU A 22 -5.25 2.86 -5.38
CA LEU A 22 -5.09 4.26 -4.99
C LEU A 22 -4.18 5.03 -5.94
N MET A 23 -3.06 4.43 -6.35
CA MET A 23 -2.12 5.05 -7.28
C MET A 23 -2.72 5.16 -8.69
N THR A 24 -3.57 4.21 -9.10
CA THR A 24 -4.31 4.28 -10.37
C THR A 24 -5.37 5.36 -10.34
N GLU A 25 -6.15 5.43 -9.27
CA GLU A 25 -7.14 6.49 -9.08
C GLU A 25 -6.48 7.86 -9.02
N ALA A 26 -5.37 8.02 -8.30
CA ALA A 26 -4.62 9.28 -8.22
C ALA A 26 -4.17 9.81 -9.58
N ARG A 27 -3.89 8.93 -10.55
CA ARG A 27 -3.56 9.31 -11.94
C ARG A 27 -4.78 9.81 -12.72
N GLY A 28 -5.97 9.33 -12.37
CA GLY A 28 -7.24 9.73 -12.98
C GLY A 28 -7.91 10.95 -12.35
N GLU A 29 -7.37 11.47 -11.23
CA GLU A 29 -7.97 12.61 -10.54
C GLU A 29 -7.80 13.93 -11.30
N ALA A 30 -8.87 14.72 -11.31
CA ALA A 30 -8.90 16.02 -11.98
C ALA A 30 -8.22 17.14 -11.17
N THR A 31 -8.10 16.98 -9.85
CA THR A 31 -7.52 18.00 -8.97
C THR A 31 -6.24 17.50 -8.30
N LEU A 32 -5.30 18.43 -8.08
CA LEU A 32 -4.05 18.13 -7.38
C LEU A 32 -4.28 17.73 -5.92
N GLU A 33 -5.33 18.26 -5.30
CA GLU A 33 -5.70 17.93 -3.92
C GLU A 33 -6.13 16.46 -3.79
N GLU A 34 -7.03 16.02 -4.68
CA GLU A 34 -7.51 14.62 -4.71
C GLU A 34 -6.38 13.65 -5.06
N LYS A 35 -5.57 14.00 -6.06
CA LYS A 35 -4.35 13.25 -6.40
C LYS A 35 -3.43 13.08 -5.19
N SER A 36 -3.11 14.19 -4.51
CA SER A 36 -2.22 14.19 -3.34
C SER A 36 -2.81 13.39 -2.18
N ARG A 37 -4.12 13.51 -1.92
CA ARG A 37 -4.81 12.77 -0.87
C ARG A 37 -4.69 11.26 -1.09
N LYS A 38 -4.90 10.79 -2.33
CA LYS A 38 -4.81 9.36 -2.68
C LYS A 38 -3.37 8.85 -2.59
N GLN A 39 -2.39 9.61 -3.05
CA GLN A 39 -0.96 9.28 -2.92
C GLN A 39 -0.52 9.20 -1.44
N HIS A 40 -0.95 10.15 -0.61
CA HIS A 40 -0.68 10.11 0.82
C HIS A 40 -1.37 8.92 1.50
N TYR A 41 -2.60 8.59 1.11
CA TYR A 41 -3.29 7.43 1.64
C TYR A 41 -2.57 6.12 1.26
N ALA A 42 -2.13 5.96 0.01
CA ALA A 42 -1.32 4.82 -0.43
C ALA A 42 -0.02 4.68 0.38
N THR A 43 0.64 5.81 0.65
CA THR A 43 1.83 5.85 1.51
C THR A 43 1.50 5.39 2.93
N GLY A 44 0.37 5.81 3.49
CA GLY A 44 -0.13 5.36 4.79
C GLY A 44 -0.37 3.85 4.83
N VAL A 45 -0.92 3.26 3.78
CA VAL A 45 -1.13 1.81 3.65
C VAL A 45 0.20 1.05 3.71
N TYR A 46 1.22 1.50 2.97
CA TYR A 46 2.56 0.93 3.03
C TYR A 46 3.19 1.01 4.44
N LEU A 47 3.07 2.16 5.10
CA LEU A 47 3.59 2.34 6.46
C LEU A 47 2.86 1.45 7.48
N ALA A 48 1.54 1.29 7.34
CA ALA A 48 0.75 0.38 8.17
C ALA A 48 1.16 -1.08 7.95
N TRP A 49 1.38 -1.49 6.70
CA TRP A 49 1.90 -2.82 6.38
C TRP A 49 3.26 -3.07 7.05
N ARG A 50 4.20 -2.12 6.94
CA ARG A 50 5.50 -2.23 7.61
C ARG A 50 5.37 -2.36 9.13
N ALA A 51 4.47 -1.59 9.75
CA ALA A 51 4.23 -1.67 11.18
C ALA A 51 3.65 -3.03 11.60
N ILE A 52 2.79 -3.63 10.78
CA ILE A 52 2.18 -4.94 11.04
C ILE A 52 3.17 -6.08 10.80
N ALA A 53 3.97 -6.00 9.73
CA ALA A 53 4.97 -7.01 9.40
C ALA A 53 6.21 -6.95 10.31
N ALA A 54 6.40 -5.83 11.02
CA ALA A 54 7.41 -5.64 12.06
C ALA A 54 8.84 -6.02 11.62
N PHE A 55 9.46 -7.03 12.23
CA PHE A 55 10.82 -7.50 11.89
C PHE A 55 10.82 -8.67 10.90
N ASP A 56 9.66 -9.24 10.59
CA ASP A 56 9.51 -10.46 9.80
C ASP A 56 9.14 -10.18 8.33
N TYR A 57 9.21 -8.93 7.88
CA TYR A 57 8.93 -8.60 6.48
C TYR A 57 10.08 -9.02 5.57
N GLU A 58 9.72 -9.54 4.40
CA GLU A 58 10.67 -9.77 3.32
C GLU A 58 11.10 -8.43 2.70
N PRO A 59 12.41 -8.14 2.61
CA PRO A 59 12.90 -6.89 2.03
C PRO A 59 12.44 -6.67 0.58
N ASP A 60 12.31 -7.75 -0.19
CA ASP A 60 11.85 -7.68 -1.59
C ASP A 60 10.40 -7.20 -1.70
N ASP A 61 9.53 -7.64 -0.79
CA ASP A 61 8.15 -7.13 -0.71
C ASP A 61 8.13 -5.66 -0.31
N ALA A 62 9.01 -5.22 0.59
CA ALA A 62 9.08 -3.82 0.98
C ALA A 62 9.53 -2.92 -0.18
N GLU A 63 10.56 -3.30 -0.93
CA GLU A 63 10.99 -2.54 -2.10
C GLU A 63 9.95 -2.58 -3.23
N ARG A 64 9.29 -3.71 -3.45
CA ARG A 64 8.21 -3.83 -4.42
C ARG A 64 7.03 -2.90 -4.10
N LEU A 65 6.52 -2.94 -2.86
CA LEU A 65 5.42 -2.07 -2.43
C LEU A 65 5.80 -0.59 -2.45
N LYS A 66 7.04 -0.26 -2.08
CA LYS A 66 7.57 1.11 -2.14
C LYS A 66 7.71 1.61 -3.58
N ALA A 67 8.12 0.75 -4.52
CA ALA A 67 8.22 1.10 -5.93
C ALA A 67 6.85 1.46 -6.54
N MET A 68 5.77 0.82 -6.06
CA MET A 68 4.39 1.14 -6.49
C MET A 68 3.96 2.56 -6.11
N LEU A 69 4.51 3.12 -5.03
CA LEU A 69 4.25 4.52 -4.64
C LEU A 69 4.93 5.54 -5.57
N SER A 70 5.96 5.11 -6.31
CA SER A 70 6.77 6.00 -7.16
C SER A 70 6.32 6.01 -8.62
N THR A 71 5.52 5.03 -9.05
CA THR A 71 5.10 4.84 -10.45
C THR A 71 3.91 5.73 -10.89
N GLY A 72 3.67 6.84 -10.17
CA GLY A 72 2.56 7.78 -10.41
C GLY A 72 2.99 9.16 -10.94
N GLY A 73 4.13 9.24 -11.63
CA GLY A 73 4.64 10.45 -12.31
C GLY A 73 3.84 10.78 -13.56
#